data_AF-A0A9W3DGZ4-F1
#
_entry.id   AF-A0A9W3DGZ4-F1
#
_cell.length_a   1.000
_cell.length_b   1.000
_cell.length_c   1.000
_cell.angle_alpha   90.00
_cell.angle_beta   90.00
_cell.angle_gamma   90.00
#
_symmetry.space_group_name_H-M   'P 1'
#
loop_
_entity.id
_entity.type
_entity.pdbx_description
1 polymer ?
#
loop_
_entity_poly.entity_id
_entity_poly.type
_entity_poly.pdbx_seq_one_letter_code
_entity_poly.pdbx_strand_id
1 'polypeptide(L)'
;MNRSCLCSILVTTALICSAYFIGNAYIDEELKEKLLRWEITDKMHNVTNKIQNTTDEMHNVTDKIQKVADKMQNATSPTCENLNKPLGSEALPQGIIVKTSNLETQHLWDYRQDKKGNPNRAMSLLAMAVGIKQKELVNKVIQKFPSRDFVVMLFHYDGVVEDWKQYPWNEHAIHVSVMNQTKWWFAKRFLHPDIVAEYEYIFLWDEDLGVAHFNPQRYLSIVKEEGLEISQPALDTTKTKVHYPITARHNNLKVHRRMYKDKGSVRCDDHSTDPPCVGWVEMMAPVFSRSAWRCSWYMIQNDLIHAWGLDKQLGYCAQGDRKINVGVVDAEYIFHYGLTTLGVVKTASSSSGNETKPKSRTLVKWIIEQE
;
A
#
# COMPACT_ATOMS: atom_id res chain seq x y z
N MET A 1 11.47 119.27 10.27
CA MET A 1 11.67 118.21 11.28
C MET A 1 10.36 118.03 12.03
N ASN A 2 9.56 117.04 11.63
CA ASN A 2 8.14 116.93 11.95
C ASN A 2 7.88 115.84 12.99
N ARG A 3 7.52 116.23 14.22
CA ARG A 3 7.14 115.33 15.33
C ARG A 3 5.78 114.64 15.14
N SER A 4 5.07 114.92 14.04
CA SER A 4 3.74 114.35 13.75
C SER A 4 3.75 113.02 12.99
N CYS A 5 4.88 112.58 12.43
CA CYS A 5 4.92 111.41 11.53
C CYS A 5 5.11 110.07 12.28
N LEU A 6 5.77 110.09 13.45
CA LEU A 6 6.09 108.88 14.22
C LEU A 6 4.87 108.24 14.89
N CYS A 7 3.85 109.03 15.26
CA CYS A 7 2.64 108.50 15.90
C CYS A 7 1.72 107.76 14.91
N SER A 8 1.66 108.21 13.65
CA SER A 8 0.83 107.58 12.62
C SER A 8 1.38 106.23 12.16
N ILE A 9 2.72 106.07 12.13
CA ILE A 9 3.38 104.82 11.71
C ILE A 9 3.21 103.72 12.77
N LEU A 10 3.29 104.09 14.06
CA LEU A 10 3.12 103.13 15.16
C LEU A 10 1.67 102.62 15.27
N VAL A 11 0.67 103.47 15.02
CA VAL A 11 -0.74 103.05 15.02
C VAL A 11 -1.06 102.17 13.80
N THR A 12 -0.52 102.47 12.62
CA THR A 12 -0.71 101.63 11.43
C THR A 12 0.00 100.29 11.55
N THR A 13 1.24 100.24 12.07
CA THR A 13 1.92 98.95 12.32
C THR A 13 1.23 98.14 13.41
N ALA A 14 0.74 98.76 14.48
CA ALA A 14 -0.02 98.04 15.51
C ALA A 14 -1.34 97.46 14.97
N LEU A 15 -2.07 98.18 14.12
CA LEU A 15 -3.30 97.68 13.50
C LEU A 15 -3.03 96.56 12.49
N ILE A 16 -1.96 96.64 11.70
CA ILE A 16 -1.55 95.57 10.78
C ILE A 16 -1.10 94.33 11.55
N CYS A 17 -0.33 94.49 12.64
CA CYS A 17 0.05 93.38 13.50
C CYS A 17 -1.16 92.77 14.22
N SER A 18 -2.14 93.57 14.64
CA SER A 18 -3.37 93.08 15.27
C SER A 18 -4.26 92.32 14.28
N ALA A 19 -4.41 92.81 13.04
CA ALA A 19 -5.12 92.10 11.99
C ALA A 19 -4.38 90.82 11.54
N TYR A 20 -3.05 90.82 11.55
CA TYR A 20 -2.23 89.65 11.24
C TYR A 20 -2.28 88.61 12.37
N PHE A 21 -2.34 89.03 13.63
CA PHE A 21 -2.48 88.12 14.78
C PHE A 21 -3.90 87.56 14.90
N ILE A 22 -4.94 88.37 14.68
CA ILE A 22 -6.34 87.89 14.71
C ILE A 22 -6.66 87.06 13.44
N GLY A 23 -6.07 87.39 12.30
CA GLY A 23 -6.19 86.62 11.05
C GLY A 23 -5.46 85.28 11.07
N ASN A 24 -4.31 85.17 11.75
CA ASN A 24 -3.59 83.90 11.90
C ASN A 24 -4.08 83.04 13.07
N ALA A 25 -4.63 83.64 14.14
CA ALA A 25 -5.11 82.88 15.30
C ALA A 25 -6.44 82.13 15.04
N TYR A 26 -7.18 82.45 13.96
CA TYR A 26 -8.48 81.83 13.66
C TYR A 26 -8.48 80.90 12.43
N ILE A 27 -7.36 80.76 11.71
CA ILE A 27 -7.31 79.98 10.46
C ILE A 27 -6.49 78.67 10.57
N ASP A 28 -5.76 78.42 11.66
CA ASP A 28 -4.63 77.47 11.57
C ASP A 28 -4.80 76.03 12.10
N GLU A 29 -5.95 75.63 12.67
CA GLU A 29 -6.18 74.21 13.04
C GLU A 29 -7.44 73.57 12.46
N GLU A 30 -8.60 74.23 12.53
CA GLU A 30 -9.87 73.62 12.09
C GLU A 30 -9.94 73.37 10.57
N LEU A 31 -9.35 74.27 9.76
CA LEU A 31 -9.30 74.12 8.31
C LEU A 31 -8.32 73.01 7.88
N LYS A 32 -7.19 72.88 8.59
CA LYS A 32 -6.20 71.81 8.35
C LYS A 32 -6.78 70.44 8.69
N GLU A 33 -7.51 70.32 9.81
CA GLU A 33 -8.23 69.09 10.16
C GLU A 33 -9.28 68.72 9.09
N LYS A 34 -10.07 69.69 8.61
CA LYS A 34 -11.07 69.44 7.55
C LYS A 34 -10.43 69.02 6.23
N LEU A 35 -9.31 69.64 5.84
CA LEU A 35 -8.54 69.27 4.64
C LEU A 35 -7.95 67.87 4.75
N LEU A 36 -7.33 67.53 5.88
CA LEU A 36 -6.82 66.18 6.13
C LEU A 36 -7.94 65.13 6.13
N ARG A 37 -9.09 65.44 6.75
CA ARG A 37 -10.27 64.56 6.75
C ARG A 37 -10.82 64.35 5.33
N TRP A 38 -10.87 65.40 4.51
CA TRP A 38 -11.27 65.30 3.10
C TRP A 38 -10.29 64.46 2.28
N GLU A 39 -8.98 64.65 2.44
CA GLU A 39 -7.97 63.86 1.75
C GLU A 39 -8.02 62.38 2.14
N ILE A 40 -8.26 62.07 3.41
CA ILE A 40 -8.48 60.69 3.89
C ILE A 40 -9.77 60.10 3.29
N THR A 41 -10.86 60.88 3.22
CA THR A 41 -12.15 60.41 2.70
C THR A 41 -12.08 60.11 1.20
N ASP A 42 -11.35 60.92 0.44
CA ASP A 42 -11.11 60.72 -0.99
C ASP A 42 -10.24 59.47 -1.26
N LYS A 43 -9.14 59.32 -0.48
CA LYS A 43 -8.32 58.10 -0.51
C LYS A 43 -9.12 56.86 -0.15
N MET A 44 -9.99 56.93 0.85
CA MET A 44 -10.88 55.83 1.22
C MET A 44 -11.87 55.49 0.11
N HIS A 45 -12.52 56.48 -0.51
CA HIS A 45 -13.43 56.25 -1.64
C HIS A 45 -12.73 55.58 -2.82
N ASN A 46 -11.51 56.01 -3.14
CA ASN A 46 -10.72 55.41 -4.22
C ASN A 46 -10.34 53.95 -3.91
N VAL A 47 -9.98 53.65 -2.65
CA VAL A 47 -9.74 52.27 -2.19
C VAL A 47 -11.01 51.43 -2.27
N THR A 48 -12.16 51.96 -1.82
CA THR A 48 -13.45 51.25 -1.89
C THR A 48 -13.85 50.94 -3.34
N ASN A 49 -13.70 51.91 -4.25
CA ASN A 49 -13.98 51.70 -5.67
C ASN A 49 -13.05 50.63 -6.30
N LYS A 50 -11.77 50.61 -5.90
CA LYS A 50 -10.81 49.61 -6.37
C LYS A 50 -11.15 48.20 -5.84
N ILE A 51 -11.57 48.09 -4.58
CA ILE A 51 -12.04 46.83 -3.99
C ILE A 51 -13.31 46.34 -4.69
N GLN A 52 -14.27 47.24 -4.95
CA GLN A 52 -15.51 46.89 -5.65
C GLN A 52 -15.23 46.35 -7.05
N ASN A 53 -14.40 47.03 -7.85
CA ASN A 53 -14.00 46.56 -9.18
C ASN A 53 -13.32 45.18 -9.13
N THR A 54 -12.48 44.93 -8.13
CA THR A 54 -11.79 43.64 -7.97
C THR A 54 -12.79 42.53 -7.61
N THR A 55 -13.83 42.86 -6.84
CA THR A 55 -14.88 41.91 -6.44
C THR A 55 -15.77 41.55 -7.63
N ASP A 56 -16.09 42.54 -8.48
CA ASP A 56 -16.87 42.32 -9.71
C ASP A 56 -16.10 41.46 -10.74
N GLU A 57 -14.78 41.68 -10.87
CA GLU A 57 -13.92 40.82 -11.69
C GLU A 57 -13.88 39.38 -11.16
N MET A 58 -13.79 39.21 -9.84
CA MET A 58 -13.77 37.90 -9.19
C MET A 58 -15.10 37.16 -9.41
N HIS A 59 -16.25 37.84 -9.29
CA HIS A 59 -17.56 37.27 -9.60
C HIS A 59 -17.67 36.80 -11.06
N ASN A 60 -17.17 37.58 -12.03
CA ASN A 60 -17.16 37.19 -13.45
C ASN A 60 -16.28 35.95 -13.71
N VAL A 61 -15.15 35.83 -13.00
CA VAL A 61 -14.31 34.61 -13.06
C VAL A 61 -15.07 33.41 -12.47
N THR A 62 -15.76 33.58 -11.34
CA THR A 62 -16.58 32.52 -10.73
C THR A 62 -17.70 32.07 -11.68
N ASP A 63 -18.41 32.99 -12.33
CA ASP A 63 -19.47 32.66 -13.29
C ASP A 63 -18.92 31.91 -14.53
N LYS A 64 -17.72 32.28 -15.01
CA LYS A 64 -17.05 31.55 -16.09
C LYS A 64 -16.64 30.15 -15.66
N ILE A 65 -16.12 29.97 -14.45
CA ILE A 65 -15.77 28.66 -13.89
C ILE A 65 -17.04 27.80 -13.77
N GLN A 66 -18.13 28.37 -13.25
CA GLN A 66 -19.40 27.67 -13.12
C GLN A 66 -19.93 27.22 -14.50
N LYS A 67 -19.87 28.10 -15.50
CA LYS A 67 -20.30 27.78 -16.87
C LYS A 67 -19.42 26.71 -17.55
N VAL A 68 -18.14 26.62 -17.18
CA VAL A 68 -17.24 25.54 -17.63
C VAL A 68 -17.58 24.23 -16.90
N ALA A 69 -17.85 24.28 -15.59
CA ALA A 69 -18.28 23.12 -14.82
C ALA A 69 -19.60 22.55 -15.34
N ASP A 70 -20.59 23.40 -15.64
CA ASP A 70 -21.88 23.00 -16.21
C ASP A 70 -21.71 22.42 -17.62
N LYS A 71 -20.77 22.94 -18.42
CA LYS A 71 -20.40 22.35 -19.72
C LYS A 71 -19.70 21.00 -19.56
N MET A 72 -18.87 20.80 -18.55
CA MET A 72 -18.25 19.50 -18.26
C MET A 72 -19.29 18.48 -17.79
N GLN A 73 -20.26 18.89 -16.97
CA GLN A 73 -21.37 18.04 -16.53
C GLN A 73 -22.36 17.70 -17.65
N ASN A 74 -22.58 18.60 -18.61
CA ASN A 74 -23.42 18.32 -19.78
C ASN A 74 -22.67 17.62 -20.92
N ALA A 75 -21.33 17.60 -20.90
CA ALA A 75 -20.48 16.83 -21.80
C ALA A 75 -20.29 15.38 -21.35
N THR A 76 -20.83 14.98 -20.20
CA THR A 76 -20.98 13.57 -19.80
C THR A 76 -22.02 12.88 -20.68
N SER A 77 -21.60 12.61 -21.91
CA SER A 77 -22.22 11.76 -22.91
C SER A 77 -22.44 10.34 -22.36
N PRO A 78 -23.41 9.55 -22.87
CA PRO A 78 -23.66 8.16 -22.46
C PRO A 78 -22.44 7.23 -22.62
N THR A 79 -21.39 7.71 -23.29
CA THR A 79 -20.12 7.01 -23.50
C THR A 79 -19.41 6.62 -22.20
N CYS A 80 -19.70 7.25 -21.06
CA CYS A 80 -19.09 6.88 -19.78
C CYS A 80 -19.72 5.65 -19.10
N GLU A 81 -20.93 5.23 -19.48
CA GLU A 81 -21.57 4.05 -18.87
C GLU A 81 -20.90 2.74 -19.28
N ASN A 82 -20.21 2.72 -20.44
CA ASN A 82 -19.52 1.53 -20.96
C ASN A 82 -18.06 1.40 -20.47
N LEU A 83 -17.50 2.37 -19.74
CA LEU A 83 -16.12 2.28 -19.23
C LEU A 83 -15.94 1.29 -18.05
N ASN A 84 -17.05 0.86 -17.43
CA ASN A 84 -17.02 -0.04 -16.28
C ASN A 84 -17.25 -1.52 -16.63
N LYS A 85 -17.48 -1.84 -17.92
CA LYS A 85 -17.67 -3.21 -18.37
C LYS A 85 -16.31 -3.86 -18.66
N PRO A 86 -16.05 -5.09 -18.18
CA PRO A 86 -14.88 -5.86 -18.61
C PRO A 86 -14.80 -5.93 -20.14
N LEU A 87 -13.59 -5.82 -20.70
CA LEU A 87 -13.38 -6.00 -22.14
C LEU A 87 -13.96 -7.34 -22.59
N GLY A 88 -14.72 -7.35 -23.68
CA GLY A 88 -15.40 -8.54 -24.21
C GLY A 88 -16.79 -8.81 -23.60
N SER A 89 -17.29 -7.93 -22.72
CA SER A 89 -18.63 -8.03 -22.13
C SER A 89 -19.62 -6.99 -22.69
N GLU A 90 -19.27 -6.32 -23.78
CA GLU A 90 -20.05 -5.22 -24.36
C GLU A 90 -21.46 -5.68 -24.79
N ALA A 91 -21.59 -6.94 -25.24
CA ALA A 91 -22.86 -7.54 -25.63
C ALA A 91 -23.76 -7.96 -24.46
N LEU A 92 -23.26 -7.97 -23.22
CA LEU A 92 -24.03 -8.42 -22.06
C LEU A 92 -25.01 -7.33 -21.58
N PRO A 93 -26.28 -7.69 -21.31
CA PRO A 93 -27.24 -6.82 -20.63
C PRO A 93 -26.71 -6.28 -19.29
N GLN A 94 -27.16 -5.07 -18.94
CA GLN A 94 -26.85 -4.46 -17.66
C GLN A 94 -27.37 -5.34 -16.51
N GLY A 95 -26.54 -5.55 -15.49
CA GLY A 95 -26.91 -6.33 -14.29
C GLY A 95 -26.61 -7.83 -14.35
N ILE A 96 -26.16 -8.38 -15.50
CA ILE A 96 -25.71 -9.79 -15.59
C ILE A 96 -24.28 -9.98 -15.08
N ILE A 97 -23.44 -8.96 -15.20
CA ILE A 97 -22.02 -9.06 -14.89
C ILE A 97 -21.82 -9.01 -13.37
N VAL A 98 -21.29 -10.10 -12.82
CA VAL A 98 -20.80 -10.16 -11.44
C VAL A 98 -19.30 -9.86 -11.46
N LYS A 99 -18.87 -8.85 -10.70
CA LYS A 99 -17.47 -8.36 -10.71
C LYS A 99 -16.50 -9.31 -10.03
N THR A 100 -16.93 -10.01 -8.99
CA THR A 100 -16.08 -10.84 -8.13
C THR A 100 -16.64 -12.25 -8.00
N SER A 101 -15.74 -13.21 -7.74
CA SER A 101 -16.07 -14.57 -7.36
C SER A 101 -15.41 -14.87 -6.01
N ASN A 102 -15.61 -16.08 -5.51
CA ASN A 102 -14.89 -16.60 -4.34
C ASN A 102 -14.46 -18.06 -4.59
N LEU A 103 -13.87 -18.69 -3.57
CA LEU A 103 -13.43 -20.08 -3.61
C LEU A 103 -14.40 -21.04 -2.88
N GLU A 104 -15.63 -20.61 -2.60
CA GLU A 104 -16.63 -21.45 -1.94
C GLU A 104 -17.10 -22.55 -2.90
N THR A 105 -17.14 -23.79 -2.43
CA THR A 105 -17.64 -24.92 -3.21
C THR A 105 -19.16 -24.88 -3.27
N GLN A 106 -19.72 -25.13 -4.45
CA GLN A 106 -21.18 -25.23 -4.65
C GLN A 106 -21.56 -26.70 -4.83
N HIS A 107 -22.60 -27.15 -4.11
CA HIS A 107 -23.13 -28.50 -4.26
C HIS A 107 -23.89 -28.65 -5.59
N LEU A 108 -23.62 -29.76 -6.30
CA LEU A 108 -24.10 -29.98 -7.67
C LEU A 108 -25.63 -30.23 -7.77
N TRP A 109 -26.25 -30.68 -6.68
CA TRP A 109 -27.66 -31.13 -6.68
C TRP A 109 -28.49 -30.59 -5.52
N ASP A 110 -27.86 -29.96 -4.52
CA ASP A 110 -28.54 -29.41 -3.36
C ASP A 110 -28.66 -27.90 -3.57
N TYR A 111 -29.69 -27.48 -4.31
CA TYR A 111 -30.15 -26.09 -4.34
C TYR A 111 -30.86 -25.72 -3.04
N ARG A 112 -30.35 -26.21 -1.91
CA ARG A 112 -30.70 -25.64 -0.62
C ARG A 112 -30.05 -24.28 -0.60
N GLN A 113 -30.80 -23.28 -0.16
CA GLN A 113 -30.20 -22.07 0.37
C GLN A 113 -29.45 -22.48 1.65
N ASP A 114 -28.38 -23.25 1.50
CA ASP A 114 -27.42 -23.45 2.56
C ASP A 114 -26.95 -22.05 2.89
N LYS A 115 -27.28 -21.68 4.14
CA LYS A 115 -27.12 -20.35 4.71
C LYS A 115 -25.90 -19.71 4.08
N LYS A 116 -26.11 -18.70 3.21
CA LYS A 116 -25.04 -17.78 2.79
C LYS A 116 -24.17 -17.61 4.01
N GLY A 117 -22.94 -18.14 3.96
CA GLY A 117 -22.00 -18.04 5.06
C GLY A 117 -22.04 -16.58 5.50
N ASN A 118 -22.15 -16.34 6.82
CA ASN A 118 -22.49 -15.01 7.34
C ASN A 118 -21.73 -13.95 6.55
N PRO A 119 -22.40 -13.09 5.75
CA PRO A 119 -21.74 -12.24 4.75
C PRO A 119 -20.73 -11.24 5.34
N ASN A 120 -20.70 -11.14 6.68
CA ASN A 120 -19.77 -10.34 7.47
C ASN A 120 -18.57 -11.14 8.02
N ARG A 121 -18.37 -12.39 7.59
CA ARG A 121 -17.26 -13.21 8.10
C ARG A 121 -15.97 -12.89 7.34
N ALA A 122 -15.08 -12.14 7.99
CA ALA A 122 -13.76 -11.85 7.44
C ALA A 122 -12.87 -13.11 7.47
N MET A 123 -12.89 -13.89 6.39
CA MET A 123 -12.01 -15.05 6.22
C MET A 123 -10.65 -14.64 5.66
N SER A 124 -9.64 -15.47 5.88
CA SER A 124 -8.33 -15.35 5.26
C SER A 124 -8.00 -16.58 4.42
N LEU A 125 -7.06 -16.46 3.50
CA LEU A 125 -6.63 -17.55 2.63
C LEU A 125 -5.20 -17.95 2.98
N LEU A 126 -4.97 -19.25 3.18
CA LEU A 126 -3.63 -19.85 3.18
C LEU A 126 -3.40 -20.54 1.84
N ALA A 127 -2.49 -20.00 1.04
CA ALA A 127 -2.01 -20.59 -0.20
C ALA A 127 -0.56 -21.07 -0.03
N MET A 128 -0.29 -22.33 -0.32
CA MET A 128 1.05 -22.93 -0.13
C MET A 128 1.52 -23.68 -1.37
N ALA A 129 2.79 -23.48 -1.75
CA ALA A 129 3.47 -24.37 -2.70
C ALA A 129 3.95 -25.62 -1.99
N VAL A 130 3.45 -26.79 -2.41
CA VAL A 130 3.64 -28.05 -1.69
C VAL A 130 4.06 -29.19 -2.60
N GLY A 131 4.81 -30.11 -2.02
CA GLY A 131 5.17 -31.40 -2.54
C GLY A 131 5.11 -32.47 -1.45
N ILE A 132 4.81 -33.69 -1.85
CA ILE A 132 4.49 -34.80 -0.95
C ILE A 132 5.62 -35.14 0.02
N LYS A 133 6.87 -34.82 -0.35
CA LYS A 133 8.05 -35.05 0.51
C LYS A 133 8.01 -34.24 1.80
N GLN A 134 7.37 -33.06 1.80
CA GLN A 134 7.25 -32.20 2.98
C GLN A 134 5.87 -32.26 3.64
N LYS A 135 5.07 -33.28 3.32
CA LYS A 135 3.70 -33.42 3.82
C LYS A 135 3.55 -33.29 5.34
N GLU A 136 4.53 -33.76 6.11
CA GLU A 136 4.49 -33.68 7.58
C GLU A 136 4.67 -32.26 8.11
N LEU A 137 5.47 -31.43 7.45
CA LEU A 137 5.62 -30.02 7.78
C LEU A 137 4.35 -29.25 7.38
N VAL A 138 3.87 -29.47 6.16
CA VAL A 138 2.64 -28.84 5.66
C VAL A 138 1.45 -29.20 6.55
N ASN A 139 1.32 -30.45 6.99
CA ASN A 139 0.27 -30.85 7.93
C ASN A 139 0.35 -30.07 9.25
N LYS A 140 1.55 -29.89 9.82
CA LYS A 140 1.74 -29.06 11.03
C LYS A 140 1.37 -27.60 10.81
N VAL A 141 1.64 -27.06 9.62
CA VAL A 141 1.19 -25.73 9.22
C VAL A 141 -0.33 -25.67 9.21
N ILE A 142 -0.99 -26.49 8.39
CA ILE A 142 -2.45 -26.46 8.20
C ILE A 142 -3.22 -26.66 9.50
N GLN A 143 -2.74 -27.52 10.40
CA GLN A 143 -3.36 -27.72 11.72
C GLN A 143 -3.42 -26.45 12.59
N LYS A 144 -2.61 -25.43 12.30
CA LYS A 144 -2.69 -24.11 12.97
C LYS A 144 -3.80 -23.21 12.42
N PHE A 145 -4.32 -23.49 11.23
CA PHE A 145 -5.28 -22.65 10.52
C PHE A 145 -6.68 -23.28 10.58
N PRO A 146 -7.56 -22.81 11.47
CA PRO A 146 -8.89 -23.39 11.61
C PRO A 146 -9.74 -23.14 10.36
N SER A 147 -10.36 -24.18 9.82
CA SER A 147 -11.25 -24.12 8.63
C SER A 147 -12.41 -23.14 8.76
N ARG A 148 -12.76 -22.81 10.01
CA ARG A 148 -13.76 -21.78 10.33
C ARG A 148 -13.33 -20.40 9.83
N ASP A 149 -12.07 -20.05 9.97
CA ASP A 149 -11.57 -18.69 9.73
C ASP A 149 -10.65 -18.61 8.50
N PHE A 150 -10.22 -19.77 7.98
CA PHE A 150 -9.27 -19.87 6.87
C PHE A 150 -9.75 -20.85 5.79
N VAL A 151 -9.60 -20.42 4.53
CA VAL A 151 -9.58 -21.34 3.38
C VAL A 151 -8.14 -21.78 3.13
N VAL A 152 -7.94 -23.04 2.78
CA VAL A 152 -6.62 -23.60 2.46
C VAL A 152 -6.58 -23.98 1.00
N MET A 153 -5.55 -23.52 0.29
CA MET A 153 -5.28 -23.83 -1.10
C MET A 153 -3.84 -24.35 -1.24
N LEU A 154 -3.70 -25.53 -1.83
CA LEU A 154 -2.42 -26.22 -2.00
C LEU A 154 -2.04 -26.26 -3.48
N PHE A 155 -0.87 -25.73 -3.79
CA PHE A 155 -0.26 -25.73 -5.11
C PHE A 155 0.72 -26.89 -5.23
N HIS A 156 0.24 -28.01 -5.78
CA HIS A 156 1.01 -29.25 -5.94
C HIS A 156 1.92 -29.12 -7.15
N TYR A 157 3.19 -28.87 -6.87
CA TYR A 157 4.19 -28.74 -7.93
C TYR A 157 4.71 -30.08 -8.44
N ASP A 158 4.44 -31.18 -7.72
CA ASP A 158 4.95 -32.52 -7.99
C ASP A 158 3.88 -33.47 -8.54
N GLY A 159 2.66 -32.96 -8.78
CA GLY A 159 1.58 -33.73 -9.36
C GLY A 159 0.86 -34.66 -8.38
N VAL A 160 1.37 -34.81 -7.15
CA VAL A 160 0.88 -35.82 -6.20
C VAL A 160 -0.24 -35.23 -5.36
N VAL A 161 -1.49 -35.59 -5.67
CA VAL A 161 -2.68 -35.13 -4.93
C VAL A 161 -3.27 -36.24 -4.06
N GLU A 162 -3.29 -37.48 -4.55
CA GLU A 162 -3.97 -38.61 -3.89
C GLU A 162 -3.42 -38.94 -2.50
N ASP A 163 -2.10 -38.89 -2.33
CA ASP A 163 -1.44 -39.21 -1.06
C ASP A 163 -1.80 -38.23 0.08
N TRP A 164 -2.31 -37.04 -0.25
CA TRP A 164 -2.75 -36.06 0.75
C TRP A 164 -4.09 -36.42 1.41
N LYS A 165 -4.87 -37.32 0.80
CA LYS A 165 -6.14 -37.83 1.35
C LYS A 165 -5.98 -38.52 2.70
N GLN A 166 -4.76 -38.87 3.10
CA GLN A 166 -4.47 -39.40 4.43
C GLN A 166 -4.78 -38.39 5.56
N TYR A 167 -4.89 -37.09 5.25
CA TYR A 167 -5.14 -36.06 6.25
C TYR A 167 -6.63 -35.66 6.30
N PRO A 168 -7.23 -35.55 7.51
CA PRO A 168 -8.66 -35.21 7.64
C PRO A 168 -9.06 -33.85 7.04
N TRP A 169 -8.16 -32.87 7.05
CA TRP A 169 -8.42 -31.54 6.49
C TRP A 169 -8.45 -31.52 4.95
N ASN A 170 -8.01 -32.59 4.28
CA ASN A 170 -7.92 -32.66 2.82
C ASN A 170 -9.27 -32.44 2.13
N GLU A 171 -10.37 -32.91 2.72
CA GLU A 171 -11.73 -32.74 2.16
C GLU A 171 -12.18 -31.28 2.06
N HIS A 172 -11.53 -30.38 2.81
CA HIS A 172 -11.87 -28.96 2.87
C HIS A 172 -10.82 -28.06 2.20
N ALA A 173 -9.72 -28.65 1.73
CA ALA A 173 -8.65 -27.92 1.05
C ALA A 173 -8.90 -27.89 -0.46
N ILE A 174 -8.45 -26.82 -1.12
CA ILE A 174 -8.48 -26.69 -2.57
C ILE A 174 -7.13 -27.15 -3.11
N HIS A 175 -7.14 -28.10 -4.03
CA HIS A 175 -5.92 -28.65 -4.61
C HIS A 175 -5.79 -28.17 -6.06
N VAL A 176 -4.69 -27.51 -6.39
CA VAL A 176 -4.32 -27.14 -7.76
C VAL A 176 -3.00 -27.82 -8.08
N SER A 177 -2.97 -28.64 -9.12
CA SER A 177 -1.83 -29.51 -9.42
C SER A 177 -1.32 -29.29 -10.84
N VAL A 178 -0.06 -28.82 -10.95
CA VAL A 178 0.65 -28.65 -12.21
C VAL A 178 2.13 -28.94 -11.98
N MET A 179 2.67 -29.92 -12.70
CA MET A 179 4.06 -30.36 -12.57
C MET A 179 5.05 -29.22 -12.82
N ASN A 180 6.10 -29.17 -12.00
CA ASN A 180 7.28 -28.32 -12.16
C ASN A 180 6.97 -26.82 -12.25
N GLN A 181 5.91 -26.36 -11.57
CA GLN A 181 5.58 -24.93 -11.47
C GLN A 181 5.93 -24.39 -10.09
N THR A 182 6.21 -23.10 -10.04
CA THR A 182 6.62 -22.37 -8.84
C THR A 182 5.42 -21.77 -8.11
N LYS A 183 5.60 -21.42 -6.83
CA LYS A 183 4.60 -20.70 -6.01
C LYS A 183 3.99 -19.51 -6.74
N TRP A 184 4.83 -18.67 -7.35
CA TRP A 184 4.40 -17.43 -8.01
C TRP A 184 3.69 -17.68 -9.33
N TRP A 185 4.05 -18.75 -10.06
CA TRP A 185 3.33 -19.16 -11.25
C TRP A 185 1.88 -19.54 -10.93
N PHE A 186 1.67 -20.31 -9.85
CA PHE A 186 0.34 -20.65 -9.36
C PHE A 186 -0.41 -19.42 -8.87
N ALA A 187 0.22 -18.61 -8.01
CA ALA A 187 -0.41 -17.41 -7.46
C ALA A 187 -0.88 -16.45 -8.57
N LYS A 188 -0.09 -16.27 -9.64
CA LYS A 188 -0.49 -15.45 -10.79
C LYS A 188 -1.76 -15.96 -11.48
N ARG A 189 -1.97 -17.27 -11.54
CA ARG A 189 -3.07 -17.89 -12.31
C ARG A 189 -4.32 -18.18 -11.48
N PHE A 190 -4.16 -18.51 -10.21
CA PHE A 190 -5.25 -19.02 -9.37
C PHE A 190 -5.66 -18.07 -8.24
N LEU A 191 -4.86 -17.02 -7.96
CA LEU A 191 -5.19 -16.01 -6.95
C LEU A 191 -5.49 -14.65 -7.60
N HIS A 192 -6.28 -14.62 -8.68
CA HIS A 192 -6.68 -13.37 -9.31
C HIS A 192 -7.42 -12.45 -8.31
N PRO A 193 -7.16 -11.13 -8.26
CA PRO A 193 -7.70 -10.24 -7.23
C PRO A 193 -9.23 -10.24 -7.13
N ASP A 194 -9.92 -10.44 -8.25
CA ASP A 194 -11.40 -10.52 -8.26
C ASP A 194 -11.95 -11.88 -7.82
N ILE A 195 -11.12 -12.94 -7.78
CA ILE A 195 -11.48 -14.26 -7.24
C ILE A 195 -11.23 -14.32 -5.73
N VAL A 196 -10.18 -13.66 -5.25
CA VAL A 196 -9.82 -13.65 -3.82
C VAL A 196 -10.30 -12.40 -3.10
N ALA A 197 -11.22 -11.64 -3.72
CA ALA A 197 -11.69 -10.34 -3.24
C ALA A 197 -12.45 -10.41 -1.90
N GLU A 198 -12.91 -11.59 -1.48
CA GLU A 198 -13.64 -11.78 -0.21
C GLU A 198 -12.72 -12.07 0.97
N TYR A 199 -11.47 -12.46 0.72
CA TYR A 199 -10.49 -12.75 1.77
C TYR A 199 -9.82 -11.46 2.26
N GLU A 200 -9.76 -11.26 3.57
CA GLU A 200 -9.15 -10.07 4.18
C GLU A 200 -7.62 -10.12 4.10
N TYR A 201 -7.04 -11.29 4.36
CA TYR A 201 -5.61 -11.54 4.27
C TYR A 201 -5.31 -12.81 3.47
N ILE A 202 -4.17 -12.79 2.77
CA ILE A 202 -3.68 -13.88 1.93
C ILE A 202 -2.26 -14.21 2.37
N PHE A 203 -2.10 -15.41 2.93
CA PHE A 203 -0.82 -16.02 3.28
C PHE A 203 -0.33 -16.77 2.05
N LEU A 204 0.85 -16.43 1.53
CA LEU A 204 1.43 -17.08 0.35
C LEU A 204 2.76 -17.74 0.71
N TRP A 205 2.69 -18.94 1.28
CA TRP A 205 3.80 -19.55 2.04
C TRP A 205 4.49 -20.69 1.30
N ASP A 206 5.75 -20.91 1.64
CA ASP A 206 6.52 -22.11 1.27
C ASP A 206 6.23 -23.28 2.23
N GLU A 207 6.56 -24.49 1.83
CA GLU A 207 6.23 -25.73 2.57
C GLU A 207 7.23 -26.11 3.68
N ASP A 208 8.43 -25.54 3.69
CA ASP A 208 9.52 -25.92 4.58
C ASP A 208 9.59 -25.02 5.83
N LEU A 209 8.41 -24.63 6.32
CA LEU A 209 8.22 -23.75 7.46
C LEU A 209 7.80 -24.53 8.72
N GLY A 210 8.45 -24.23 9.84
CA GLY A 210 8.10 -24.70 11.17
C GLY A 210 7.27 -23.67 11.93
N VAL A 211 6.08 -24.06 12.38
CA VAL A 211 5.08 -23.16 13.00
C VAL A 211 4.84 -23.41 14.49
N ALA A 212 5.82 -23.98 15.20
CA ALA A 212 5.61 -24.37 16.61
C ALA A 212 5.16 -23.19 17.49
N HIS A 213 5.73 -22.01 17.26
CA HIS A 213 5.48 -20.77 18.00
C HIS A 213 4.62 -19.76 17.26
N PHE A 214 3.88 -20.22 16.25
CA PHE A 214 3.01 -19.38 15.45
C PHE A 214 1.53 -19.69 15.72
N ASN A 215 0.74 -18.64 15.84
CA ASN A 215 -0.71 -18.64 15.90
C ASN A 215 -1.27 -17.60 14.92
N PRO A 216 -2.02 -18.01 13.87
CA PRO A 216 -2.46 -17.10 12.82
C PRO A 216 -3.48 -16.06 13.29
N GLN A 217 -4.31 -16.36 14.30
CA GLN A 217 -5.28 -15.41 14.83
C GLN A 217 -4.59 -14.29 15.62
N ARG A 218 -3.61 -14.64 16.47
CA ARG A 218 -2.78 -13.64 17.18
C ARG A 218 -1.96 -12.82 16.20
N TYR A 219 -1.36 -13.47 15.20
CA TYR A 219 -0.62 -12.80 14.14
C TYR A 219 -1.49 -11.75 13.43
N LEU A 220 -2.69 -12.14 12.94
CA LEU A 220 -3.59 -11.21 12.26
C LEU A 220 -4.11 -10.10 13.19
N SER A 221 -4.29 -10.36 14.48
CA SER A 221 -4.66 -9.30 15.43
C SER A 221 -3.60 -8.20 15.49
N ILE A 222 -2.31 -8.58 15.47
CA ILE A 222 -1.19 -7.64 15.46
C ILE A 222 -1.10 -6.91 14.12
N VAL A 223 -1.20 -7.64 13.01
CA VAL A 223 -1.19 -7.06 11.65
C VAL A 223 -2.26 -5.97 11.50
N LYS A 224 -3.48 -6.22 12.00
CA LYS A 224 -4.58 -5.26 11.99
C LYS A 224 -4.32 -4.05 12.89
N GLU A 225 -3.89 -4.29 14.13
CA GLU A 225 -3.58 -3.22 15.09
C GLU A 225 -2.48 -2.28 14.58
N GLU A 226 -1.49 -2.85 13.92
CA GLU A 226 -0.30 -2.16 13.42
C GLU A 226 -0.47 -1.57 12.01
N GLY A 227 -1.65 -1.76 11.39
CA GLY A 227 -1.95 -1.27 10.04
C GLY A 227 -1.05 -1.85 8.96
N LEU A 228 -0.59 -3.10 9.12
CA LEU A 228 0.31 -3.74 8.17
C LEU A 228 -0.48 -4.26 6.96
N GLU A 229 -0.11 -3.76 5.78
CA GLU A 229 -0.67 -4.18 4.49
C GLU A 229 0.12 -5.35 3.88
N ILE A 230 1.44 -5.39 4.16
CA ILE A 230 2.31 -6.50 3.77
C ILE A 230 3.15 -6.87 4.98
N SER A 231 3.14 -8.14 5.36
CA SER A 231 3.84 -8.56 6.57
C SER A 231 4.36 -9.98 6.45
N GLN A 232 5.16 -10.39 7.42
CA GLN A 232 5.51 -11.81 7.62
C GLN A 232 5.74 -12.08 9.11
N PRO A 233 5.64 -13.34 9.56
CA PRO A 233 6.13 -13.74 10.87
C PRO A 233 7.66 -13.58 10.93
N ALA A 234 8.20 -13.28 12.11
CA ALA A 234 9.65 -13.23 12.28
C ALA A 234 10.29 -14.62 12.19
N LEU A 235 11.59 -14.65 11.88
CA LEU A 235 12.38 -15.87 11.79
C LEU A 235 13.15 -16.11 13.06
N ASP A 236 13.02 -17.32 13.60
CA ASP A 236 13.87 -17.77 14.70
C ASP A 236 15.35 -17.69 14.31
N THR A 237 16.20 -17.15 15.17
CA THR A 237 17.63 -16.98 14.86
C THR A 237 18.49 -18.17 15.29
N THR A 238 17.93 -19.16 15.99
CA THR A 238 18.67 -20.28 16.57
C THR A 238 18.71 -21.49 15.63
N LYS A 239 17.63 -21.75 14.90
CA LYS A 239 17.49 -22.93 14.03
C LYS A 239 17.38 -22.58 12.55
N THR A 240 17.18 -21.31 12.21
CA THR A 240 17.02 -20.87 10.83
C THR A 240 18.22 -20.07 10.37
N LYS A 241 18.67 -20.36 9.15
CA LYS A 241 19.62 -19.51 8.44
C LYS A 241 18.89 -18.27 7.95
N VAL A 242 19.05 -17.18 8.67
CA VAL A 242 18.49 -15.88 8.29
C VAL A 242 19.34 -15.27 7.17
N HIS A 243 18.76 -15.11 5.99
CA HIS A 243 19.43 -14.49 4.84
C HIS A 243 19.42 -12.96 4.92
N TYR A 244 18.32 -12.40 5.41
CA TYR A 244 18.11 -10.96 5.51
C TYR A 244 17.87 -10.59 6.98
N PRO A 245 18.78 -9.83 7.63
CA PRO A 245 18.68 -9.58 9.07
C PRO A 245 17.38 -8.89 9.52
N ILE A 246 16.71 -8.14 8.63
CA ILE A 246 15.39 -7.55 8.88
C ILE A 246 14.27 -8.59 9.09
N THR A 247 14.50 -9.87 8.79
CA THR A 247 13.51 -10.93 9.05
C THR A 247 13.76 -11.65 10.36
N ALA A 248 14.91 -11.40 10.99
CA ALA A 248 15.28 -12.02 12.26
C ALA A 248 14.35 -11.58 13.38
N ARG A 249 13.96 -12.54 14.22
CA ARG A 249 13.16 -12.26 15.41
C ARG A 249 13.93 -11.44 16.44
N HIS A 250 13.28 -10.39 16.91
CA HIS A 250 13.69 -9.61 18.06
C HIS A 250 12.83 -9.96 19.28
N ASN A 251 13.39 -10.68 20.25
CA ASN A 251 12.64 -11.26 21.37
C ASN A 251 11.85 -10.26 22.24
N ASN A 252 12.24 -8.98 22.24
CA ASN A 252 11.63 -7.94 23.09
C ASN A 252 10.67 -7.02 22.31
N LEU A 253 10.45 -7.28 21.02
CA LEU A 253 9.58 -6.48 20.18
C LEU A 253 8.29 -7.25 19.88
N LYS A 254 7.24 -6.49 19.54
CA LYS A 254 5.99 -7.02 19.01
C LYS A 254 6.04 -7.09 17.49
N VAL A 255 6.53 -6.02 16.87
CA VAL A 255 6.74 -5.83 15.44
C VAL A 255 7.99 -4.98 15.25
N HIS A 256 8.71 -5.20 14.15
CA HIS A 256 9.69 -4.25 13.64
C HIS A 256 9.54 -4.07 12.13
N ARG A 257 10.05 -2.93 11.65
CA ARG A 257 9.96 -2.52 10.24
C ARG A 257 11.32 -2.09 9.68
N ARG A 258 12.37 -2.14 10.50
CA ARG A 258 13.72 -1.66 10.19
C ARG A 258 14.76 -2.60 10.80
N MET A 259 15.88 -2.75 10.11
CA MET A 259 17.10 -3.32 10.66
C MET A 259 18.22 -2.28 10.74
N TYR A 260 19.18 -2.51 11.64
CA TYR A 260 20.41 -1.72 11.75
C TYR A 260 21.60 -2.60 11.40
N LYS A 261 22.51 -2.07 10.58
CA LYS A 261 23.70 -2.80 10.12
C LYS A 261 24.81 -1.81 9.77
N ASP A 262 25.89 -1.85 10.55
CA ASP A 262 27.01 -0.91 10.39
C ASP A 262 28.13 -1.41 9.47
N LYS A 263 28.14 -2.72 9.14
CA LYS A 263 29.22 -3.38 8.40
C LYS A 263 28.68 -4.23 7.23
N GLY A 264 29.37 -4.20 6.09
CA GLY A 264 29.06 -5.00 4.90
C GLY A 264 28.78 -4.13 3.66
N SER A 265 28.24 -4.74 2.60
CA SER A 265 27.92 -4.06 1.32
C SER A 265 26.78 -3.05 1.42
N VAL A 266 25.86 -3.24 2.37
CA VAL A 266 24.72 -2.36 2.62
C VAL A 266 24.74 -1.92 4.09
N ARG A 267 24.81 -0.60 4.30
CA ARG A 267 24.68 0.05 5.61
C ARG A 267 23.22 0.42 5.85
N CYS A 268 22.70 0.07 7.03
CA CYS A 268 21.35 0.44 7.45
C CYS A 268 21.41 1.23 8.76
N ASP A 269 20.93 2.46 8.72
CA ASP A 269 20.86 3.42 9.81
C ASP A 269 19.53 4.19 9.79
N ASP A 270 19.36 5.17 10.66
CA ASP A 270 18.11 5.95 10.78
C ASP A 270 17.71 6.69 9.49
N HIS A 271 18.69 7.04 8.65
CA HIS A 271 18.46 7.74 7.40
C HIS A 271 18.09 6.81 6.24
N SER A 272 18.28 5.51 6.41
CA SER A 272 17.95 4.53 5.37
C SER A 272 16.44 4.48 5.12
N THR A 273 16.05 4.52 3.85
CA THR A 273 14.64 4.58 3.43
C THR A 273 14.16 3.40 2.61
N ASP A 274 15.09 2.60 2.08
CA ASP A 274 14.81 1.60 1.07
C ASP A 274 15.06 0.17 1.58
N PRO A 275 14.45 -0.82 0.92
CA PRO A 275 14.78 -2.22 1.13
C PRO A 275 16.27 -2.51 0.90
N PRO A 276 16.88 -3.43 1.66
CA PRO A 276 16.27 -4.25 2.72
C PRO A 276 16.26 -3.58 4.10
N CYS A 277 16.66 -2.31 4.22
CA CYS A 277 16.83 -1.67 5.54
C CYS A 277 15.51 -1.37 6.23
N VAL A 278 14.45 -1.04 5.48
CA VAL A 278 13.14 -0.65 6.01
C VAL A 278 12.00 -1.15 5.13
N GLY A 279 10.88 -1.50 5.75
CA GLY A 279 9.62 -1.76 5.05
C GLY A 279 9.73 -2.89 4.03
N TRP A 280 10.34 -4.00 4.45
CA TRP A 280 10.65 -5.14 3.61
C TRP A 280 10.36 -6.45 4.33
N VAL A 281 9.88 -7.44 3.58
CA VAL A 281 9.65 -8.82 4.03
C VAL A 281 10.16 -9.78 2.97
N GLU A 282 10.50 -11.00 3.38
CA GLU A 282 11.02 -12.03 2.49
C GLU A 282 9.87 -12.81 1.81
N MET A 283 10.16 -13.36 0.62
CA MET A 283 9.14 -13.97 -0.23
C MET A 283 8.69 -15.36 0.20
N MET A 284 9.29 -15.95 1.24
CA MET A 284 8.96 -17.33 1.65
C MET A 284 7.68 -17.43 2.49
N ALA A 285 7.41 -16.44 3.36
CA ALA A 285 6.23 -16.43 4.23
C ALA A 285 5.45 -15.09 4.23
N PRO A 286 5.28 -14.40 3.08
CA PRO A 286 4.56 -13.14 3.05
C PRO A 286 3.06 -13.33 3.32
N VAL A 287 2.49 -12.30 3.92
CA VAL A 287 1.05 -12.13 4.16
C VAL A 287 0.65 -10.77 3.62
N PHE A 288 -0.34 -10.77 2.75
CA PHE A 288 -0.87 -9.57 2.10
C PHE A 288 -2.27 -9.28 2.63
N SER A 289 -2.59 -8.02 2.87
CA SER A 289 -3.98 -7.57 2.90
C SER A 289 -4.61 -7.74 1.51
N ARG A 290 -5.93 -7.72 1.44
CA ARG A 290 -6.69 -7.71 0.19
C ARG A 290 -6.25 -6.61 -0.78
N SER A 291 -6.08 -5.39 -0.27
CA SER A 291 -5.66 -4.21 -1.02
C SER A 291 -4.24 -4.37 -1.55
N ALA A 292 -3.31 -4.81 -0.70
CA ALA A 292 -1.94 -5.05 -1.10
C ALA A 292 -1.84 -6.17 -2.14
N TRP A 293 -2.57 -7.27 -1.97
CA TRP A 293 -2.57 -8.37 -2.93
C TRP A 293 -3.10 -7.93 -4.30
N ARG A 294 -4.18 -7.13 -4.34
CA ARG A 294 -4.72 -6.61 -5.61
C ARG A 294 -3.65 -5.88 -6.41
N CYS A 295 -2.84 -5.05 -5.76
CA CYS A 295 -1.71 -4.36 -6.39
C CYS A 295 -0.57 -5.34 -6.74
N SER A 296 -0.12 -6.15 -5.78
CA SER A 296 1.02 -7.07 -5.95
C SER A 296 0.80 -8.08 -7.07
N TRP A 297 -0.43 -8.54 -7.27
CA TRP A 297 -0.78 -9.47 -8.35
C TRP A 297 -0.49 -8.90 -9.75
N TYR A 298 -0.70 -7.59 -9.96
CA TYR A 298 -0.37 -6.94 -11.23
C TYR A 298 1.14 -6.74 -11.43
N MET A 299 1.93 -6.74 -10.35
CA MET A 299 3.38 -6.70 -10.45
C MET A 299 3.98 -8.03 -10.93
N ILE A 300 3.33 -9.15 -10.59
CA ILE A 300 3.76 -10.48 -11.03
C ILE A 300 3.52 -10.59 -12.54
N GLN A 301 4.61 -10.69 -13.31
CA GLN A 301 4.54 -10.88 -14.76
C GLN A 301 4.12 -12.32 -15.12
N ASN A 302 3.53 -12.52 -16.29
CA ASN A 302 2.99 -13.82 -16.69
C ASN A 302 4.06 -14.89 -16.92
N ASP A 303 5.26 -14.45 -17.31
CA ASP A 303 6.49 -15.23 -17.53
C ASP A 303 7.40 -15.28 -16.29
N LEU A 304 7.07 -14.53 -15.24
CA LEU A 304 7.84 -14.50 -14.00
C LEU A 304 7.56 -15.75 -13.17
N ILE A 305 8.42 -16.76 -13.36
CA ILE A 305 8.30 -18.03 -12.65
C ILE A 305 8.76 -17.92 -11.19
N HIS A 306 9.95 -17.38 -10.88
CA HIS A 306 10.47 -17.42 -9.50
C HIS A 306 10.23 -16.14 -8.70
N ALA A 307 9.84 -15.04 -9.37
CA ALA A 307 9.61 -13.72 -8.79
C ALA A 307 10.80 -13.12 -8.01
N TRP A 308 12.03 -13.47 -8.38
CA TRP A 308 13.23 -12.91 -7.76
C TRP A 308 13.28 -11.39 -7.92
N GLY A 309 13.61 -10.70 -6.82
CA GLY A 309 13.66 -9.24 -6.77
C GLY A 309 12.30 -8.55 -6.65
N LEU A 310 11.19 -9.28 -6.71
CA LEU A 310 9.86 -8.71 -6.52
C LEU A 310 9.68 -8.20 -5.08
N ASP A 311 10.27 -8.87 -4.09
CA ASP A 311 10.35 -8.45 -2.68
C ASP A 311 10.79 -7.00 -2.48
N LYS A 312 11.78 -6.53 -3.23
CA LYS A 312 12.25 -5.13 -3.18
C LYS A 312 11.20 -4.13 -3.68
N GLN A 313 10.22 -4.60 -4.43
CA GLN A 313 9.18 -3.76 -5.03
C GLN A 313 7.81 -3.92 -4.36
N LEU A 314 7.54 -5.01 -3.63
CA LEU A 314 6.25 -5.25 -2.97
C LEU A 314 5.80 -4.09 -2.07
N GLY A 315 6.74 -3.37 -1.46
CA GLY A 315 6.44 -2.18 -0.65
C GLY A 315 5.68 -1.07 -1.39
N TYR A 316 5.71 -1.01 -2.72
CA TYR A 316 4.87 -0.08 -3.49
C TYR A 316 3.36 -0.39 -3.37
N CYS A 317 3.02 -1.62 -3.03
CA CYS A 317 1.63 -2.07 -2.86
C CYS A 317 1.12 -1.95 -1.43
N ALA A 318 1.91 -1.38 -0.51
CA ALA A 318 1.56 -1.25 0.91
C ALA A 318 0.54 -0.12 1.23
N GLN A 319 -0.23 0.33 0.24
CA GLN A 319 -1.28 1.36 0.39
C GLN A 319 -0.84 2.61 1.16
N GLY A 320 0.37 3.11 0.92
CA GLY A 320 0.93 4.24 1.66
C GLY A 320 2.44 4.14 1.81
N ASP A 321 2.96 4.66 2.92
CA ASP A 321 4.38 4.58 3.21
C ASP A 321 4.76 3.15 3.64
N ARG A 322 5.57 2.48 2.82
CA ARG A 322 6.08 1.14 3.11
C ARG A 322 6.81 1.04 4.45
N LYS A 323 7.38 2.14 4.94
CA LYS A 323 8.10 2.18 6.23
C LYS A 323 7.16 2.00 7.42
N ILE A 324 5.86 2.23 7.22
CA ILE A 324 4.82 2.12 8.23
C ILE A 324 3.98 0.86 7.98
N ASN A 325 3.62 0.60 6.71
CA ASN A 325 2.64 -0.42 6.38
C ASN A 325 3.26 -1.78 6.01
N VAL A 326 4.60 -1.90 6.01
CA VAL A 326 5.30 -3.17 5.81
C VAL A 326 6.13 -3.51 7.05
N GLY A 327 6.00 -4.73 7.57
CA GLY A 327 6.68 -5.12 8.80
C GLY A 327 6.75 -6.61 9.09
N VAL A 328 7.61 -6.94 10.04
CA VAL A 328 7.84 -8.29 10.56
C VAL A 328 7.26 -8.40 11.95
N VAL A 329 6.45 -9.42 12.20
CA VAL A 329 5.79 -9.64 13.49
C VAL A 329 6.66 -10.53 14.37
N ASP A 330 7.31 -9.95 15.37
CA ASP A 330 8.24 -10.66 16.28
C ASP A 330 7.56 -11.54 17.31
N ALA A 331 6.36 -11.15 17.73
CA ALA A 331 5.58 -11.86 18.74
C ALA A 331 5.08 -13.23 18.25
N GLU A 332 5.00 -13.42 16.94
CA GLU A 332 4.54 -14.64 16.27
C GLU A 332 5.57 -15.03 15.22
N TYR A 333 6.32 -16.11 15.47
CA TYR A 333 7.52 -16.43 14.70
C TYR A 333 7.54 -17.88 14.21
N ILE A 334 8.31 -18.09 13.15
CA ILE A 334 8.43 -19.35 12.44
C ILE A 334 9.90 -19.76 12.30
N PHE A 335 10.11 -21.03 11.94
CA PHE A 335 11.38 -21.56 11.49
C PHE A 335 11.32 -21.72 9.98
N HIS A 336 12.38 -21.35 9.27
CA HIS A 336 12.63 -21.76 7.89
C HIS A 336 13.75 -22.80 7.88
N TYR A 337 13.45 -24.00 7.38
CA TYR A 337 14.37 -25.13 7.38
C TYR A 337 15.31 -25.13 6.16
N GLY A 338 15.00 -24.40 5.09
CA GLY A 338 15.81 -24.32 3.88
C GLY A 338 15.94 -25.66 3.18
N LEU A 339 14.86 -26.45 3.17
CA LEU A 339 14.86 -27.79 2.59
C LEU A 339 14.82 -27.67 1.06
N THR A 340 15.48 -28.59 0.37
CA THR A 340 15.48 -28.58 -1.09
C THR A 340 14.08 -28.93 -1.63
N THR A 341 13.40 -27.95 -2.20
CA THR A 341 12.12 -28.08 -2.91
C THR A 341 12.35 -28.04 -4.43
N LEU A 342 11.57 -28.81 -5.21
CA LEU A 342 11.65 -28.96 -6.69
C LEU A 342 13.05 -29.05 -7.34
N GLY A 343 13.46 -30.26 -7.78
CA GLY A 343 14.61 -30.41 -8.69
C GLY A 343 15.39 -31.72 -8.70
N VAL A 344 14.96 -32.79 -8.00
CA VAL A 344 15.59 -34.11 -8.21
C VAL A 344 14.75 -34.93 -9.19
N VAL A 345 14.92 -34.67 -10.48
CA VAL A 345 14.61 -35.66 -11.52
C VAL A 345 15.65 -36.76 -11.39
N LYS A 346 15.35 -37.84 -10.66
CA LYS A 346 16.08 -39.10 -10.87
C LYS A 346 15.61 -39.62 -12.23
N THR A 347 16.37 -39.32 -13.27
CA THR A 347 16.27 -40.10 -14.51
C THR A 347 16.60 -41.54 -14.14
N ALA A 348 15.59 -42.40 -14.10
CA ALA A 348 15.77 -43.83 -14.08
C ALA A 348 16.36 -44.25 -15.43
N SER A 349 17.69 -44.26 -15.55
CA SER A 349 18.37 -44.96 -16.64
C SER A 349 18.81 -46.32 -16.12
N SER A 350 18.11 -47.33 -16.64
CA SER A 350 18.47 -48.73 -16.83
C SER A 350 19.91 -49.15 -16.48
N SER A 351 19.96 -50.30 -15.83
CA SER A 351 21.09 -51.20 -15.57
C SER A 351 22.14 -51.36 -16.67
N SER A 352 23.36 -51.67 -16.21
CA SER A 352 24.51 -52.37 -16.84
C SER A 352 25.64 -51.51 -17.44
N GLY A 353 26.87 -51.78 -17.00
CA GLY A 353 28.10 -51.34 -17.67
C GLY A 353 29.19 -50.81 -16.72
N ASN A 354 30.25 -51.60 -16.52
CA ASN A 354 31.45 -51.25 -15.77
C ASN A 354 32.30 -50.15 -16.44
N GLU A 355 33.07 -49.48 -15.57
CA GLU A 355 34.38 -48.85 -15.78
C GLU A 355 34.57 -47.53 -16.54
N THR A 356 35.51 -46.77 -15.96
CA THR A 356 36.26 -45.59 -16.42
C THR A 356 35.60 -44.21 -16.40
N LYS A 357 36.26 -43.31 -15.63
CA LYS A 357 35.94 -41.90 -15.39
C LYS A 357 35.44 -41.15 -16.63
N PRO A 358 34.45 -40.26 -16.44
CA PRO A 358 34.41 -39.03 -17.22
C PRO A 358 34.37 -37.75 -16.37
N LYS A 359 35.11 -36.80 -16.91
CA LYS A 359 35.15 -35.35 -16.75
C LYS A 359 33.87 -34.68 -16.23
N SER A 360 34.10 -33.67 -15.37
CA SER A 360 33.34 -32.43 -15.21
C SER A 360 31.85 -32.52 -15.59
N ARG A 361 31.02 -32.98 -14.65
CA ARG A 361 29.58 -32.74 -14.70
C ARG A 361 29.33 -31.30 -14.24
N THR A 362 28.80 -30.49 -15.15
CA THR A 362 28.09 -29.26 -14.84
C THR A 362 26.97 -29.60 -13.86
N LEU A 363 27.20 -29.38 -12.57
CA LEU A 363 26.14 -29.26 -11.58
C LEU A 363 25.39 -27.97 -11.92
N VAL A 364 24.17 -28.08 -12.42
CA VAL A 364 23.23 -26.97 -12.28
C VAL A 364 22.76 -26.96 -10.84
N LYS A 365 23.59 -26.35 -10.01
CA LYS A 365 23.36 -26.06 -8.60
C LYS A 365 22.43 -24.84 -8.57
N TRP A 366 21.11 -25.04 -8.57
CA TRP A 366 20.15 -23.96 -8.28
C TRP A 366 20.08 -23.70 -6.75
N ILE A 367 21.23 -23.55 -6.11
CA ILE A 367 21.35 -23.09 -4.73
C ILE A 367 21.82 -21.64 -4.81
N ILE A 368 20.90 -20.72 -4.49
CA ILE A 368 21.14 -19.44 -3.80
C ILE A 368 22.50 -18.81 -4.17
N GLU A 369 22.58 -18.15 -5.31
CA GLU A 369 23.58 -17.10 -5.53
C GLU A 369 22.89 -15.76 -5.23
N GLN A 370 23.17 -15.27 -4.02
CA GLN A 370 22.88 -13.92 -3.54
C GLN A 370 24.25 -13.24 -3.48
N GLU A 371 24.49 -12.22 -4.30
CA GLU A 371 25.59 -11.26 -4.08
C GLU A 371 25.24 -10.27 -2.95
#